data_AF-A0A1H2RF40-F1
#
_entry.id   AF-A0A1H2RF40-F1
#
_cell.length_a   1.000
_cell.length_b   1.000
_cell.length_c   1.000
_cell.angle_alpha   90.00
_cell.angle_beta   90.00
_cell.angle_gamma   90.00
#
_symmetry.space_group_name_H-M   'P 1'
#
loop_
_entity.id
_entity.type
_entity.pdbx_description
1 polymer ?
#
loop_
_entity_poly.entity_id
_entity_poly.type
_entity_poly.pdbx_seq_one_letter_code
_entity_poly.pdbx_strand_id
1 'polypeptide(L)'
;MDSQNVRRICVLRSGGEYTPAHVQWLAGRVDLLQWLVGKESKLHCLSDVKVRGVPHIPLRHGWPGWWAKMELFRPDLEGDLLYLDLDTVVRGDLQPLIDAAGGRTTMLSDFYWPERPASGLMYIAERDKARVWEAWCRDPAGHMRRRGGRGTLGDQGFLGRVLGDDVQRWQDVAPGQVVSYKAHCRQGVPAGARVVCFHGQPRPWAARDSSRNNWIPPLC
;
A
#
# COMPACT_ATOMS: atom_id res chain seq x y z
N MET A 1 20.12 -4.98 10.27
CA MET A 1 19.53 -3.70 9.80
C MET A 1 18.51 -3.31 10.83
N ASP A 2 18.61 -2.11 11.39
CA ASP A 2 17.65 -1.64 12.39
C ASP A 2 16.27 -1.50 11.74
N SER A 3 15.34 -2.39 12.07
CA SER A 3 13.93 -2.31 11.64
C SER A 3 13.19 -1.06 12.17
N GLN A 4 13.91 -0.16 12.86
CA GLN A 4 13.41 1.04 13.56
C GLN A 4 13.10 2.22 12.63
N ASN A 5 13.53 2.22 11.36
CA ASN A 5 13.41 3.42 10.51
C ASN A 5 12.51 3.26 9.25
N VAL A 6 11.59 2.30 9.25
CA VAL A 6 10.66 2.10 8.10
C VAL A 6 9.45 3.02 8.23
N ARG A 7 9.27 3.95 7.30
CA ARG A 7 8.13 4.87 7.29
C ARG A 7 6.88 4.21 6.73
N ARG A 8 5.82 4.14 7.53
CA ARG A 8 4.48 3.72 7.08
C ARG A 8 3.85 4.88 6.30
N ILE A 9 3.39 4.63 5.08
CA ILE A 9 2.92 5.70 4.18
C ILE A 9 1.73 5.25 3.32
N CYS A 10 0.82 6.18 3.03
CA CYS A 10 -0.20 6.04 1.98
C CYS A 10 -0.17 7.24 1.04
N VAL A 11 -0.90 7.15 -0.08
CA VAL A 11 -0.99 8.22 -1.08
C VAL A 11 -2.44 8.59 -1.30
N LEU A 12 -2.75 9.89 -1.25
CA LEU A 12 -4.05 10.45 -1.62
C LEU A 12 -3.87 11.51 -2.71
N ARG A 13 -4.43 11.27 -3.88
CA ARG A 13 -4.68 12.29 -4.90
C ARG A 13 -6.15 12.71 -4.83
N SER A 14 -6.40 13.97 -4.52
CA SER A 14 -7.76 14.52 -4.42
C SER A 14 -8.50 14.51 -5.77
N GLY A 15 -9.83 14.58 -5.71
CA GLY A 15 -10.70 14.57 -6.90
C GLY A 15 -11.10 13.17 -7.41
N GLY A 16 -10.67 12.11 -6.73
CA GLY A 16 -11.09 10.72 -7.00
C GLY A 16 -12.13 10.17 -6.02
N GLU A 17 -12.30 8.85 -6.02
CA GLU A 17 -13.16 8.12 -5.06
C GLU A 17 -12.69 8.27 -3.61
N TYR A 18 -11.37 8.39 -3.39
CA TYR A 18 -10.81 8.51 -2.06
C TYR A 18 -10.75 9.97 -1.57
N THR A 19 -10.98 10.17 -0.28
CA THR A 19 -11.05 11.48 0.38
C THR A 19 -10.12 11.49 1.59
N PRO A 20 -9.89 12.67 2.22
CA PRO A 20 -9.18 12.74 3.49
C PRO A 20 -9.74 11.82 4.59
N ALA A 21 -11.05 11.54 4.60
CA ALA A 21 -11.66 10.64 5.57
C ALA A 21 -11.14 9.19 5.43
N HIS A 22 -10.90 8.71 4.21
CA HIS A 22 -10.32 7.37 4.00
C HIS A 22 -8.87 7.28 4.49
N VAL A 23 -8.10 8.37 4.35
CA VAL A 23 -6.75 8.46 4.92
C VAL A 23 -6.80 8.43 6.44
N GLN A 24 -7.69 9.22 7.04
CA GLN A 24 -7.86 9.25 8.51
C GLN A 24 -8.29 7.89 9.06
N TRP A 25 -9.16 7.20 8.35
CA TRP A 25 -9.62 5.86 8.72
C TRP A 25 -8.48 4.84 8.70
N LEU A 26 -7.66 4.82 7.64
CA LEU A 26 -6.49 3.94 7.56
C LEU A 26 -5.44 4.31 8.62
N ALA A 27 -5.12 5.60 8.76
CA ALA A 27 -4.14 6.11 9.72
C ALA A 27 -4.56 5.79 11.15
N GLY A 28 -5.81 6.05 11.52
CA GLY A 28 -6.34 5.75 12.85
C GLY A 28 -6.22 4.27 13.20
N ARG A 29 -6.46 3.38 12.22
CA ARG A 29 -6.31 1.94 12.43
C ARG A 29 -4.84 1.52 12.57
N VAL A 30 -3.96 2.00 11.71
CA VAL A 30 -2.53 1.71 11.76
C VAL A 30 -1.93 2.21 13.07
N ASP A 31 -2.14 3.48 13.39
CA ASP A 31 -1.59 4.13 14.58
C ASP A 31 -2.06 3.44 15.86
N LEU A 32 -3.36 3.11 15.97
CA LEU A 32 -3.91 2.42 17.13
C LEU A 32 -3.24 1.06 17.34
N LEU A 33 -3.10 0.26 16.28
CA LEU A 33 -2.53 -1.08 16.38
C LEU A 33 -1.04 -1.06 16.73
N GLN A 34 -0.29 -0.08 16.23
CA GLN A 34 1.11 0.11 16.63
C GLN A 34 1.22 0.57 18.08
N TRP A 35 0.35 1.50 18.51
CA TRP A 35 0.32 1.97 19.90
C TRP A 35 0.02 0.85 20.89
N LEU A 36 -0.92 -0.05 20.57
CA LEU A 36 -1.27 -1.21 21.40
C LEU A 36 -0.09 -2.19 21.63
N VAL A 37 0.91 -2.19 20.75
CA VAL A 37 2.13 -3.00 20.91
C VAL A 37 3.34 -2.16 21.39
N GLY A 38 3.09 -0.99 21.97
CA GLY A 38 4.12 -0.13 22.56
C GLY A 38 5.00 0.57 21.53
N LYS A 39 4.55 0.70 20.27
CA LYS A 39 5.30 1.37 19.20
C LYS A 39 4.68 2.72 18.88
N GLU A 40 5.47 3.77 19.09
CA GLU A 40 5.10 5.10 18.61
C GLU A 40 5.46 5.20 17.12
N SER A 41 4.45 5.08 16.27
CA SER A 41 4.58 5.27 14.82
C SER A 41 3.32 5.90 14.26
N LYS A 42 3.50 6.79 13.29
CA LYS A 42 2.42 7.45 12.55
C LYS A 42 2.40 7.03 11.08
N LEU A 43 1.21 6.78 10.55
CA LEU A 43 1.02 6.70 9.10
C LEU A 43 1.21 8.10 8.49
N HIS A 44 2.10 8.23 7.51
CA HIS A 44 2.26 9.46 6.74
C HIS A 44 1.37 9.41 5.50
N CYS A 45 0.88 10.57 5.06
CA CYS A 45 0.12 10.67 3.82
C CYS A 45 0.83 11.59 2.83
N LEU A 46 1.17 11.02 1.68
CA LEU A 46 1.58 11.77 0.51
C LEU A 46 0.33 12.31 -0.21
N SER A 47 0.11 13.63 -0.22
CA SER A 47 -1.13 14.18 -0.79
C SER A 47 -1.02 15.61 -1.32
N ASP A 48 -1.90 15.96 -2.24
CA ASP A 48 -2.14 17.32 -2.74
C ASP A 48 -3.03 18.16 -1.80
N VAL A 49 -3.65 17.53 -0.80
CA VAL A 49 -4.43 18.21 0.24
C VAL A 49 -3.93 17.83 1.64
N LYS A 50 -4.06 18.75 2.61
CA LYS A 50 -3.76 18.44 4.01
C LYS A 50 -4.83 17.52 4.59
N VAL A 51 -4.40 16.52 5.36
CA VAL A 51 -5.31 15.60 6.08
C VAL A 51 -5.17 15.85 7.57
N ARG A 52 -6.28 16.20 8.24
CA ARG A 52 -6.26 16.54 9.68
C ARG A 52 -5.81 15.32 10.50
N GLY A 53 -4.81 15.52 11.37
CA GLY A 53 -4.32 14.50 12.29
C GLY A 53 -3.37 13.47 11.67
N VAL A 54 -2.99 13.65 10.40
CA VAL A 54 -2.09 12.74 9.69
C VAL A 54 -0.87 13.53 9.18
N PRO A 55 0.37 13.12 9.49
CA PRO A 55 1.58 13.75 8.95
C PRO A 55 1.51 13.87 7.42
N HIS A 56 1.61 15.10 6.93
CA HIS A 56 1.41 15.43 5.52
C HIS A 56 2.75 15.57 4.80
N ILE A 57 2.87 14.90 3.66
CA ILE A 57 3.96 15.08 2.71
C ILE A 57 3.34 15.56 1.38
N PRO A 58 3.69 16.75 0.86
CA PRO A 58 3.05 17.26 -0.34
C PRO A 58 3.44 16.46 -1.59
N LEU A 59 2.43 16.13 -2.41
CA LEU A 59 2.64 15.78 -3.81
C LEU A 59 3.31 16.96 -4.53
N ARG A 60 4.36 16.69 -5.31
CA ARG A 60 5.06 17.70 -6.14
C ARG A 60 4.62 17.67 -7.59
N HIS A 61 3.93 16.60 -8.02
CA HIS A 61 3.53 16.38 -9.40
C HIS A 61 2.01 16.22 -9.50
N GLY A 62 1.47 16.65 -10.64
CA GLY A 62 0.04 16.57 -10.95
C GLY A 62 -0.44 15.20 -11.45
N TRP A 63 0.26 14.10 -11.16
CA TRP A 63 -0.07 12.80 -11.74
C TRP A 63 -1.43 12.28 -11.24
N PRO A 64 -2.32 11.84 -12.16
CA PRO A 64 -3.71 11.57 -11.82
C PRO A 64 -3.88 10.20 -11.16
N GLY A 65 -4.88 10.10 -10.28
CA GLY A 65 -5.34 8.83 -9.70
C GLY A 65 -4.20 8.01 -9.07
N TRP A 66 -4.13 6.72 -9.40
CA TRP A 66 -3.12 5.80 -8.89
C TRP A 66 -1.69 6.17 -9.30
N TRP A 67 -1.48 7.00 -10.33
CA TRP A 67 -0.14 7.37 -10.79
C TRP A 67 0.58 8.32 -9.81
N ALA A 68 -0.16 8.99 -8.92
CA ALA A 68 0.43 9.73 -7.81
C ALA A 68 1.34 8.85 -6.93
N LYS A 69 1.13 7.53 -6.93
CA LYS A 69 1.98 6.54 -6.24
C LYS A 69 3.45 6.59 -6.66
N MET A 70 3.76 7.06 -7.87
CA MET A 70 5.15 7.18 -8.35
C MET A 70 5.96 8.19 -7.52
N GLU A 71 5.31 9.11 -6.81
CA GLU A 71 6.01 10.03 -5.91
C GLU A 71 6.57 9.36 -4.65
N LEU A 72 6.19 8.12 -4.32
CA LEU A 72 6.84 7.33 -3.25
C LEU A 72 8.33 7.07 -3.52
N PHE A 73 8.74 7.13 -4.78
CA PHE A 73 10.11 6.83 -5.21
C PHE A 73 10.98 8.08 -5.33
N ARG A 74 10.46 9.26 -4.96
CA ARG A 74 11.21 10.51 -5.01
C ARG A 74 12.51 10.42 -4.19
N PRO A 75 13.63 11.00 -4.69
CA PRO A 75 14.92 10.93 -4.03
C PRO A 75 14.99 11.71 -2.72
N ASP A 76 14.07 12.66 -2.48
CA ASP A 76 14.00 13.38 -1.20
C ASP A 76 13.18 12.66 -0.13
N LEU A 77 12.51 11.55 -0.47
CA LEU A 77 11.86 10.68 0.51
C LEU A 77 12.84 9.60 0.93
N GLU A 78 13.72 9.93 1.86
CA GLU A 78 14.75 9.01 2.37
C GLU A 78 14.16 7.88 3.25
N GLY A 79 14.89 6.76 3.30
CA GLY A 79 14.64 5.61 4.16
C GLY A 79 13.57 4.65 3.63
N ASP A 80 13.56 3.41 4.10
CA ASP A 80 12.63 2.40 3.62
C ASP A 80 11.16 2.77 3.91
N LEU A 81 10.24 2.39 3.01
CA LEU A 81 8.82 2.68 3.14
C LEU A 81 8.00 1.40 3.26
N LEU A 82 6.97 1.41 4.10
CA LEU A 82 5.85 0.46 4.05
C LEU A 82 4.62 1.19 3.51
N TYR A 83 4.34 0.99 2.23
CA TYR A 83 3.20 1.58 1.52
C TYR A 83 1.94 0.73 1.65
N LEU A 84 0.80 1.38 1.88
CA LEU A 84 -0.54 0.77 1.87
C LEU A 84 -1.50 1.56 0.95
N ASP A 85 -2.24 0.87 0.08
CA ASP A 85 -3.39 1.46 -0.63
C ASP A 85 -4.53 1.79 0.36
N LEU A 86 -5.33 2.81 0.03
CA LEU A 86 -6.41 3.32 0.89
C LEU A 86 -7.60 2.36 1.06
N ASP A 87 -7.69 1.30 0.26
CA ASP A 87 -8.69 0.23 0.39
C ASP A 87 -8.16 -0.99 1.18
N THR A 88 -7.30 -0.74 2.17
CA THR A 88 -6.71 -1.78 3.01
C THR A 88 -7.23 -1.73 4.44
N VAL A 89 -7.62 -2.88 5.01
CA VAL A 89 -7.88 -3.00 6.45
C VAL A 89 -6.66 -3.60 7.14
N VAL A 90 -6.09 -2.88 8.10
CA VAL A 90 -5.03 -3.38 9.00
C VAL A 90 -5.66 -3.95 10.27
N ARG A 91 -5.23 -5.14 10.69
CA ARG A 91 -5.82 -5.88 11.81
C ARG A 91 -4.84 -6.26 12.91
N GLY A 92 -3.54 -6.15 12.68
CA GLY A 92 -2.51 -6.40 13.69
C GLY A 92 -1.26 -5.54 13.46
N ASP A 93 -0.27 -5.71 14.33
CA ASP A 93 1.04 -5.07 14.21
C ASP A 93 1.65 -5.37 12.83
N LEU A 94 2.19 -4.34 12.19
CA LEU A 94 2.85 -4.40 10.89
C LEU A 94 4.32 -4.80 10.99
N GLN A 95 4.92 -4.83 12.18
CA GLN A 95 6.33 -5.20 12.33
C GLN A 95 6.69 -6.57 11.76
N PRO A 96 5.89 -7.63 11.96
CA PRO A 96 6.22 -8.93 11.38
C PRO A 96 6.32 -8.91 9.85
N LEU A 97 5.60 -7.99 9.18
CA LEU A 97 5.75 -7.77 7.74
C LEU A 97 7.04 -7.01 7.42
N ILE A 98 7.39 -5.99 8.21
CA ILE A 98 8.66 -5.26 8.06
C ILE A 98 9.86 -6.20 8.23
N ASP A 99 9.83 -7.04 9.26
CA ASP A 99 10.90 -8.00 9.55
C ASP A 99 10.99 -9.07 8.46
N ALA A 100 9.84 -9.56 7.97
CA ALA A 100 9.79 -10.51 6.85
C ALA A 100 10.34 -9.93 5.54
N ALA A 101 10.11 -8.63 5.27
CA ALA A 101 10.69 -7.96 4.11
C ALA A 101 12.23 -7.89 4.19
N GLY A 102 12.78 -7.73 5.40
CA GLY A 102 14.22 -7.83 5.66
C GLY A 102 15.05 -6.83 4.85
N GLY A 103 14.54 -5.62 4.62
CA GLY A 103 15.23 -4.61 3.82
C GLY A 103 15.25 -4.88 2.32
N ARG A 104 14.37 -5.75 1.81
CA ARG A 104 14.19 -6.00 0.37
C ARG A 104 12.86 -5.43 -0.09
N THR A 105 12.83 -4.85 -1.29
CA THR A 105 11.55 -4.43 -1.89
C THR A 105 10.64 -5.65 -2.06
N THR A 106 9.43 -5.54 -1.49
CA THR A 106 8.46 -6.62 -1.40
C THR A 106 7.12 -6.13 -1.91
N MET A 107 6.56 -6.81 -2.90
CA MET A 107 5.26 -6.48 -3.50
C MET A 107 4.26 -7.60 -3.25
N LEU A 108 2.98 -7.36 -3.54
CA LEU A 108 2.00 -8.43 -3.61
C LEU A 108 2.28 -9.29 -4.85
N SER A 109 2.02 -10.58 -4.75
CA SER A 109 1.51 -11.38 -5.86
C SER A 109 0.04 -11.06 -6.04
N ASP A 110 -0.38 -10.84 -7.28
CA ASP A 110 -1.80 -10.67 -7.59
C ASP A 110 -2.59 -11.89 -7.11
N PHE A 111 -3.71 -11.63 -6.44
CA PHE A 111 -4.45 -12.69 -5.74
C PHE A 111 -5.19 -13.66 -6.67
N TYR A 112 -5.31 -13.33 -7.97
CA TYR A 112 -5.86 -14.21 -9.00
C TYR A 112 -4.80 -14.69 -10.00
N TRP A 113 -3.70 -13.95 -10.13
CA TRP A 113 -2.60 -14.24 -11.04
C TRP A 113 -1.26 -14.16 -10.29
N PRO A 114 -0.93 -15.15 -9.44
CA PRO A 114 0.16 -15.04 -8.45
C PRO A 114 1.55 -14.78 -9.04
N GLU A 115 1.74 -15.08 -10.33
CA GLU A 115 2.96 -14.79 -11.06
C GLU A 115 3.18 -13.29 -11.31
N ARG A 116 2.15 -12.46 -11.09
CA ARG A 116 2.16 -11.03 -11.42
C ARG A 116 2.29 -10.15 -10.18
N PRO A 117 3.09 -9.07 -10.26
CA PRO A 117 3.14 -8.07 -9.20
C PRO A 117 1.83 -7.30 -9.06
N ALA A 118 1.45 -7.01 -7.81
CA ALA A 118 0.49 -5.98 -7.45
C ALA A 118 1.09 -5.02 -6.41
N SER A 119 0.65 -3.76 -6.43
CA SER A 119 1.28 -2.64 -5.71
C SER A 119 0.44 -2.10 -4.55
N GLY A 120 -0.60 -2.82 -4.13
CA GLY A 120 -1.51 -2.36 -3.07
C GLY A 120 -0.95 -2.46 -1.64
N LEU A 121 0.11 -3.25 -1.44
CA LEU A 121 0.94 -3.25 -0.25
C LEU A 121 2.39 -3.44 -0.70
N MET A 122 3.28 -2.52 -0.34
CA MET A 122 4.69 -2.62 -0.74
C MET A 122 5.61 -2.28 0.41
N TYR A 123 6.63 -3.10 0.62
CA TYR A 123 7.87 -2.64 1.24
C TYR A 123 8.74 -2.08 0.12
N ILE A 124 9.18 -0.82 0.22
CA ILE A 124 10.04 -0.17 -0.77
C ILE A 124 11.38 0.09 -0.11
N ALA A 125 12.40 -0.68 -0.51
CA ALA A 125 13.75 -0.45 -0.03
C ALA A 125 14.31 0.84 -0.65
N GLU A 126 14.98 1.65 0.17
CA GLU A 126 15.59 2.92 -0.24
C GLU A 126 16.47 2.75 -1.48
N ARG A 127 17.27 1.68 -1.50
CA ARG A 127 18.20 1.36 -2.60
C ARG A 127 17.54 1.19 -3.97
N ASP A 128 16.25 0.87 -4.01
CA ASP A 128 15.53 0.62 -5.26
C ASP A 128 14.80 1.87 -5.78
N LYS A 129 14.69 2.93 -4.96
CA LYS A 129 13.89 4.12 -5.30
C LYS A 129 14.45 4.90 -6.48
N ALA A 130 15.75 5.17 -6.50
CA ALA A 130 16.39 5.93 -7.57
C ALA A 130 16.14 5.31 -8.95
N ARG A 131 16.31 3.98 -9.07
CA ARG A 131 16.04 3.24 -10.31
C ARG A 131 14.60 3.41 -10.79
N VAL A 132 13.62 3.30 -9.89
CA VAL A 132 12.20 3.46 -10.23
C VAL A 132 11.90 4.90 -10.64
N TRP A 133 12.40 5.87 -9.87
CA TRP A 133 12.21 7.29 -10.13
C TRP A 133 12.79 7.73 -11.47
N GLU A 134 14.04 7.38 -11.74
CA GLU A 134 14.71 7.69 -13.01
C GLU A 134 13.96 7.07 -14.20
N ALA A 135 13.54 5.81 -14.08
CA ALA A 135 12.78 5.14 -15.13
C ALA A 135 11.42 5.81 -15.38
N TRP A 136 10.76 6.30 -14.32
CA TRP A 136 9.48 6.99 -14.42
C TRP A 136 9.65 8.36 -15.09
N CYS A 137 10.62 9.16 -14.62
CA CYS A 137 10.87 10.51 -15.09
C CYS A 137 11.31 10.61 -16.55
N ARG A 138 11.77 9.52 -17.17
CA ARG A 138 12.11 9.49 -18.61
C ARG A 138 10.91 9.82 -19.51
N ASP A 139 9.72 9.30 -19.18
CA ASP A 139 8.49 9.59 -19.96
C ASP A 139 7.21 9.27 -19.14
N PRO A 140 6.87 10.07 -18.10
CA PRO A 140 5.68 9.82 -17.30
C PRO A 140 4.41 9.75 -18.17
N ALA A 141 4.31 10.62 -19.17
CA ALA A 141 3.15 10.69 -20.05
C ALA A 141 3.02 9.45 -20.93
N GLY A 142 4.11 8.93 -21.49
CA GLY A 142 4.11 7.68 -22.25
C GLY A 142 3.81 6.46 -21.39
N HIS A 143 4.36 6.39 -20.17
CA HIS A 143 4.02 5.31 -19.23
C HIS A 143 2.52 5.32 -18.89
N MET A 144 1.92 6.50 -18.68
CA MET A 144 0.49 6.66 -18.41
C MET A 144 -0.39 6.32 -19.62
N ARG A 145 0.06 6.64 -20.84
CA ARG A 145 -0.68 6.31 -22.09
C ARG A 145 -0.59 4.84 -22.47
N ARG A 146 0.41 4.10 -21.98
CA ARG A 146 0.63 2.70 -22.36
C ARG A 146 -0.60 1.87 -22.00
N ARG A 147 -1.27 1.32 -23.01
CA ARG A 147 -2.32 0.31 -22.81
C ARG A 147 -1.64 -0.96 -22.31
N GLY A 148 -1.93 -1.36 -21.08
CA GLY A 148 -1.51 -2.66 -20.57
C GLY A 148 -2.51 -3.75 -20.97
N GLY A 149 -2.03 -5.00 -21.05
CA GLY A 149 -2.92 -6.17 -20.95
C GLY A 149 -3.30 -6.43 -19.50
N ARG A 150 -4.29 -7.31 -19.22
CA ARG A 150 -4.65 -7.69 -17.84
C ARG A 150 -3.38 -7.98 -17.03
N GLY A 151 -3.26 -7.40 -15.83
CA GLY A 151 -2.10 -7.58 -14.94
C GLY A 151 -0.83 -6.79 -15.29
N THR A 152 -0.82 -6.01 -16.38
CA THR A 152 0.30 -5.10 -16.75
C THR A 152 -0.15 -3.65 -16.87
N LEU A 153 -1.39 -3.35 -16.48
CA LEU A 153 -1.93 -1.99 -16.43
C LEU A 153 -1.44 -1.23 -15.20
N GLY A 154 -1.38 0.10 -15.34
CA GLY A 154 -1.20 1.00 -14.20
C GLY A 154 0.19 0.93 -13.59
N ASP A 155 0.27 1.39 -12.34
CA ASP A 155 1.52 1.47 -11.60
C ASP A 155 2.12 0.09 -11.31
N GLN A 156 1.32 -0.95 -11.02
CA GLN A 156 1.85 -2.30 -10.79
C GLN A 156 2.60 -2.86 -12.01
N GLY A 157 2.09 -2.61 -13.22
CA GLY A 157 2.74 -3.07 -14.46
C GLY A 157 3.97 -2.26 -14.83
N PHE A 158 4.03 -0.99 -14.43
CA PHE A 158 5.25 -0.20 -14.53
C PHE A 158 6.30 -0.71 -13.53
N LEU A 159 5.93 -0.83 -12.25
CA LEU A 159 6.81 -1.29 -11.19
C LEU A 159 7.34 -2.69 -11.45
N GLY A 160 6.51 -3.62 -11.90
CA GLY A 160 6.94 -4.98 -12.25
C GLY A 160 8.03 -5.00 -13.32
N ARG A 161 7.90 -4.18 -14.37
CA ARG A 161 8.92 -4.07 -15.43
C ARG A 161 10.22 -3.44 -14.93
N VAL A 162 10.12 -2.45 -14.06
CA VAL A 162 11.30 -1.73 -13.58
C VAL A 162 12.02 -2.49 -12.49
N LEU A 163 11.32 -3.11 -11.54
CA LEU A 163 11.92 -3.86 -10.44
C LEU A 163 12.36 -5.27 -10.85
N GLY A 164 11.70 -5.86 -11.85
CA GLY A 164 12.01 -7.19 -12.36
C GLY A 164 11.46 -8.33 -11.49
N ASP A 165 11.81 -9.55 -11.86
CA ASP A 165 11.25 -10.77 -11.26
C ASP A 165 11.87 -11.11 -9.89
N ASP A 166 13.03 -10.55 -9.55
CA ASP A 166 13.72 -10.77 -8.27
C ASP A 166 13.09 -10.01 -7.08
N VAL A 167 12.04 -9.23 -7.34
CA VAL A 167 11.29 -8.53 -6.29
C VAL A 167 10.60 -9.55 -5.38
N GLN A 168 10.75 -9.38 -4.07
CA GLN A 168 10.18 -10.32 -3.11
C GLN A 168 8.64 -10.24 -3.13
N ARG A 169 7.95 -11.35 -2.83
CA ARG A 169 6.49 -11.38 -2.73
C ARG A 169 6.04 -11.57 -1.29
N TRP A 170 5.02 -10.80 -0.86
CA TRP A 170 4.41 -10.97 0.45
C TRP A 170 3.88 -12.38 0.69
N GLN A 171 3.38 -13.03 -0.36
CA GLN A 171 2.85 -14.38 -0.32
C GLN A 171 3.94 -15.42 0.00
N ASP A 172 5.20 -15.14 -0.33
CA ASP A 172 6.34 -16.04 -0.07
C ASP A 172 6.94 -15.81 1.31
N VAL A 173 7.11 -14.55 1.72
CA VAL A 173 7.84 -14.22 2.96
C VAL A 173 6.96 -13.99 4.18
N ALA A 174 5.66 -13.73 3.96
CA ALA A 174 4.68 -13.56 5.03
C ALA A 174 3.38 -14.32 4.70
N PRO A 175 3.46 -15.64 4.44
CA PRO A 175 2.33 -16.43 3.97
C PRO A 175 1.13 -16.32 4.92
N GLY A 176 -0.05 -16.06 4.36
CA GLY A 176 -1.30 -15.90 5.11
C GLY A 176 -1.44 -14.61 5.93
N GLN A 177 -0.41 -13.76 6.00
CA GLN A 177 -0.49 -12.49 6.74
C GLN A 177 -1.09 -11.35 5.91
N VAL A 178 -0.93 -11.40 4.59
CA VAL A 178 -1.49 -10.42 3.65
C VAL A 178 -2.45 -11.13 2.70
N VAL A 179 -3.73 -10.81 2.82
CA VAL A 179 -4.81 -11.58 2.16
C VAL A 179 -5.78 -10.67 1.41
N SER A 180 -6.32 -11.17 0.31
CA SER A 180 -7.49 -10.56 -0.33
C SER A 180 -8.79 -10.84 0.45
N TYR A 181 -9.60 -9.79 0.63
CA TYR A 181 -10.97 -9.92 1.13
C TYR A 181 -11.81 -10.91 0.29
N LYS A 182 -11.77 -10.79 -1.04
CA LYS A 182 -12.58 -11.60 -1.96
C LYS A 182 -12.11 -13.05 -2.04
N ALA A 183 -10.80 -13.27 -2.09
CA ALA A 183 -10.25 -14.61 -2.29
C ALA A 183 -10.19 -15.42 -1.00
N HIS A 184 -9.90 -14.79 0.15
CA HIS A 184 -9.57 -15.51 1.38
C HIS A 184 -10.57 -15.31 2.52
N CYS A 185 -11.43 -14.29 2.50
CA CYS A 185 -12.28 -13.96 3.65
C CYS A 185 -13.73 -14.46 3.53
N ARG A 186 -14.03 -15.34 2.55
CA ARG A 186 -15.40 -15.84 2.30
C ARG A 186 -16.00 -16.57 3.50
N GLN A 187 -15.18 -17.28 4.27
CA GLN A 187 -15.56 -18.04 5.46
C GLN A 187 -15.14 -17.35 6.76
N GLY A 188 -14.99 -16.03 6.73
CA GLY A 188 -14.33 -15.27 7.78
C GLY A 188 -12.86 -15.02 7.46
N VAL A 189 -12.27 -14.07 8.16
CA VAL A 189 -10.91 -13.63 7.88
C VAL A 189 -9.92 -14.58 8.56
N PRO A 190 -8.89 -15.07 7.85
CA PRO A 190 -7.88 -15.95 8.45
C PRO A 190 -7.26 -15.36 9.72
N ALA A 191 -7.05 -16.19 10.75
CA ALA A 191 -6.56 -15.73 12.05
C ALA A 191 -5.20 -15.02 11.97
N GLY A 192 -4.29 -15.51 11.12
CA GLY A 192 -2.97 -14.93 10.91
C GLY A 192 -2.94 -13.66 10.03
N ALA A 193 -4.07 -13.26 9.44
CA ALA A 193 -4.11 -12.12 8.53
C ALA A 193 -3.98 -10.79 9.28
N ARG A 194 -2.91 -10.06 8.99
CA ARG A 194 -2.60 -8.72 9.50
C ARG A 194 -3.10 -7.62 8.58
N VAL A 195 -3.09 -7.88 7.27
CA VAL A 195 -3.52 -6.94 6.24
C VAL A 195 -4.54 -7.63 5.34
N VAL A 196 -5.69 -6.98 5.17
CA VAL A 196 -6.75 -7.42 4.25
C VAL A 196 -6.91 -6.38 3.14
N CYS A 197 -6.59 -6.76 1.90
CA CYS A 197 -6.68 -5.90 0.73
C CYS A 197 -8.08 -6.00 0.09
N PHE A 198 -8.76 -4.85 -0.08
CA PHE A 198 -10.04 -4.74 -0.78
C PHE A 198 -9.83 -4.25 -2.21
N HIS A 199 -9.15 -5.06 -3.02
CA HIS A 199 -8.90 -4.74 -4.42
C HIS A 199 -10.20 -4.60 -5.21
N GLY A 200 -10.37 -3.45 -5.89
CA GLY A 200 -11.59 -3.09 -6.61
C GLY A 200 -12.81 -2.95 -5.67
N GLN A 201 -14.01 -3.27 -6.17
CA GLN A 201 -15.24 -3.24 -5.35
C GLN A 201 -15.57 -4.62 -4.76
N PRO A 202 -16.13 -4.71 -3.54
CA PRO A 202 -16.50 -3.58 -2.68
C PRO A 202 -15.29 -2.98 -1.94
N ARG A 203 -15.36 -1.68 -1.63
CA ARG A 203 -14.45 -1.01 -0.66
C ARG A 203 -14.75 -1.46 0.78
N PRO A 204 -13.83 -1.28 1.75
CA PRO A 204 -14.03 -1.73 3.13
C PRO A 204 -15.33 -1.22 3.77
N TRP A 205 -15.59 0.07 3.68
CA TRP A 205 -16.79 0.71 4.26
C TRP A 205 -18.10 0.26 3.59
N ALA A 206 -18.07 -0.10 2.31
CA ALA A 206 -19.23 -0.66 1.61
C ALA A 206 -19.44 -2.15 1.91
N ALA A 207 -18.37 -2.87 2.23
CA ALA A 207 -18.42 -4.29 2.61
C ALA A 207 -18.83 -4.49 4.08
N ARG A 208 -18.73 -3.45 4.91
CA ARG A 208 -19.06 -3.51 6.32
C ARG A 208 -20.56 -3.75 6.50
N ASP A 209 -20.90 -4.80 7.24
CA ASP A 209 -22.25 -5.09 7.72
C ASP A 209 -22.21 -5.50 9.19
N SER A 210 -23.36 -5.49 9.88
CA SER A 210 -23.45 -5.78 11.31
C SER A 210 -23.34 -7.28 11.65
N SER A 211 -23.39 -8.18 10.67
CA SER A 211 -23.46 -9.62 10.90
C SER A 211 -22.12 -10.32 10.63
N ARG A 212 -21.62 -10.27 9.40
CA ARG A 212 -20.43 -10.99 8.94
C ARG A 212 -19.18 -10.12 8.95
N ASN A 213 -19.32 -8.83 8.67
CA ASN A 213 -18.20 -7.92 8.42
C ASN A 213 -18.05 -6.83 9.50
N ASN A 214 -18.53 -7.11 10.72
CA ASN A 214 -18.45 -6.20 11.86
C ASN A 214 -17.00 -5.91 12.31
N TRP A 215 -16.05 -6.75 11.91
CA TRP A 215 -14.61 -6.60 12.14
C TRP A 215 -13.98 -5.45 11.32
N ILE A 216 -14.66 -4.97 10.28
CA ILE A 216 -14.24 -3.79 9.53
C ILE A 216 -14.59 -2.54 10.36
N PRO A 217 -13.61 -1.69 10.74
CA PRO A 217 -13.90 -0.46 11.46
C PRO A 217 -14.84 0.46 10.65
N PRO A 218 -15.80 1.15 11.28
CA PRO A 218 -16.64 2.11 10.57
C PRO A 218 -15.80 3.27 10.01
N LEU A 219 -16.19 3.79 8.84
CA LEU A 219 -15.69 5.06 8.33
C LEU A 219 -16.40 6.18 9.10
N CYS A 220 -15.69 6.82 10.02
CA CYS A 220 -16.19 7.93 10.83
C CYS A 220 -15.83 9.29 10.23
#